data_AF-A0A9D1VD23-F1
#
_entry.id   AF-A0A9D1VD23-F1
#
_cell.length_a   1.000
_cell.length_b   1.000
_cell.length_c   1.000
_cell.angle_alpha   90.00
_cell.angle_beta   90.00
_cell.angle_gamma   90.00
#
_symmetry.space_group_name_H-M   'P 1'
#
loop_
_entity.id
_entity.type
_entity.pdbx_description
1 polymer ?
#
loop_
_entity_poly.entity_id
_entity_poly.type
_entity_poly.pdbx_seq_one_letter_code
_entity_poly.pdbx_strand_id
1 'polypeptide(L)'
;MFKHVTAGRKTMRPVRRTVAFVSMMVLTVGAASAIASAKAVYIIDDGTTRTTVESSDYAPSSVVKKAGIEVASSDQITSDRNEDGTVEIKITRGQNVSVNYMGATLHTYAHDETIA
;
A
#
# COMPACT_ATOMS: atom_id res chain seq x y z
N MET A 1 -17.70 -58.40 -53.57
CA MET A 1 -17.61 -58.65 -52.11
C MET A 1 -16.95 -57.42 -51.48
N PHE A 2 -17.73 -56.44 -51.03
CA PHE A 2 -17.20 -55.18 -50.50
C PHE A 2 -16.80 -55.34 -49.02
N LYS A 3 -15.52 -55.19 -48.71
CA LYS A 3 -15.01 -55.16 -47.34
C LYS A 3 -15.36 -53.81 -46.71
N HIS A 4 -16.29 -53.82 -45.75
CA HIS A 4 -16.50 -52.69 -44.84
C HIS A 4 -15.27 -52.54 -43.93
N VAL A 5 -14.49 -51.49 -44.13
CA VAL A 5 -13.47 -51.06 -43.16
C VAL A 5 -14.17 -50.17 -42.15
N THR A 6 -14.52 -50.74 -41.00
CA THR A 6 -15.01 -49.97 -39.84
C THR A 6 -13.81 -49.21 -39.26
N ALA A 7 -13.72 -47.92 -39.57
CA ALA A 7 -12.77 -47.02 -38.93
C ALA A 7 -13.04 -47.03 -37.42
N GLY A 8 -12.16 -47.67 -36.66
CA GLY A 8 -12.22 -47.69 -35.21
C GLY A 8 -12.26 -46.26 -34.68
N ARG A 9 -13.30 -45.93 -33.91
CA ARG A 9 -13.38 -44.68 -33.16
C ARG A 9 -12.11 -44.56 -32.31
N LYS A 10 -11.18 -43.69 -32.71
CA LYS A 10 -10.07 -43.29 -31.85
C LYS A 10 -10.68 -42.76 -30.56
N THR A 11 -10.37 -43.42 -29.45
CA THR A 11 -10.83 -43.08 -28.11
C THR A 11 -10.29 -41.69 -27.74
N MET A 12 -11.06 -40.64 -28.04
CA MET A 12 -10.75 -39.21 -27.76
C MET A 12 -10.77 -38.86 -26.25
N ARG A 13 -10.77 -39.86 -25.36
CA ARG A 13 -10.89 -39.69 -23.91
C ARG A 13 -9.63 -39.16 -23.20
N PRO A 14 -8.38 -39.53 -23.55
CA PRO A 14 -7.22 -39.05 -22.82
C PRO A 14 -6.88 -37.58 -23.17
N VAL A 15 -7.03 -37.20 -24.44
CA VAL A 15 -6.71 -35.84 -24.92
C VAL A 15 -7.60 -34.78 -24.28
N ARG A 16 -8.91 -35.04 -24.17
CA ARG A 16 -9.85 -34.13 -23.49
C ARG A 16 -9.52 -33.96 -22.01
N ARG A 17 -9.03 -35.00 -21.33
CA ARG A 17 -8.60 -34.92 -19.93
C ARG A 17 -7.34 -34.07 -19.80
N THR A 18 -6.35 -34.26 -20.66
CA THR A 18 -5.11 -33.46 -20.63
C THR A 18 -5.39 -31.99 -20.87
N VAL A 19 -6.24 -31.65 -21.85
CA VAL A 19 -6.63 -30.25 -22.10
C VAL A 19 -7.33 -29.66 -20.88
N ALA A 20 -8.26 -30.40 -20.26
CA ALA A 20 -8.94 -29.95 -19.04
C ALA A 20 -7.99 -29.71 -17.87
N PHE A 21 -7.01 -30.59 -17.67
CA PHE A 21 -5.97 -30.43 -16.64
C PHE A 21 -5.09 -29.21 -16.89
N VAL A 22 -4.64 -29.01 -18.14
CA VAL A 22 -3.83 -27.84 -18.51
C VAL A 22 -4.64 -26.55 -18.35
N SER A 23 -5.90 -26.51 -18.81
CA SER A 23 -6.75 -25.33 -18.65
C SER A 23 -7.05 -25.03 -17.17
N MET A 24 -7.28 -26.07 -16.35
CA MET A 24 -7.50 -25.88 -14.92
C MET A 24 -6.23 -25.39 -14.23
N MET A 25 -5.06 -25.88 -14.61
CA MET A 25 -3.78 -25.42 -14.08
C MET A 25 -3.51 -23.94 -14.43
N VAL A 26 -3.78 -23.52 -15.67
CA VAL A 26 -3.65 -22.12 -16.09
C VAL A 26 -4.63 -21.21 -15.33
N LEU A 27 -5.88 -21.65 -15.15
CA LEU A 27 -6.88 -20.90 -14.39
C LEU A 27 -6.51 -20.76 -12.91
N THR A 28 -6.00 -21.82 -12.28
CA THR A 28 -5.56 -21.79 -10.88
C THR A 28 -4.34 -20.89 -10.68
N VAL A 29 -3.35 -20.96 -11.58
CA VAL A 29 -2.16 -20.08 -11.54
C VAL A 29 -2.56 -18.62 -11.79
N GLY A 30 -3.44 -18.35 -12.76
CA GLY A 30 -3.96 -17.01 -13.02
C GLY A 30 -4.73 -16.43 -11.84
N ALA A 31 -5.56 -17.23 -11.17
CA ALA A 31 -6.32 -16.81 -10.00
C ALA A 31 -5.43 -16.56 -8.76
N ALA A 32 -4.42 -17.40 -8.52
CA ALA A 32 -3.48 -17.21 -7.42
C ALA A 32 -2.62 -15.94 -7.60
N SER A 33 -2.31 -15.57 -8.85
CA SER A 33 -1.51 -14.38 -9.18
C SER A 33 -2.18 -13.06 -8.79
N ALA A 34 -3.51 -13.04 -8.65
CA ALA A 34 -4.26 -11.82 -8.31
C ALA A 34 -4.25 -11.50 -6.79
N ILE A 35 -3.79 -12.41 -5.93
CA ILE A 35 -3.93 -12.30 -4.47
C ILE A 35 -2.68 -11.68 -3.82
N ALA A 36 -1.54 -11.67 -4.50
CA ALA A 36 -0.30 -11.07 -3.99
C ALA A 36 -0.27 -9.55 -4.21
N SER A 37 -1.22 -8.82 -3.65
CA SER A 37 -1.08 -7.36 -3.51
C SER A 37 -0.06 -7.08 -2.41
N ALA A 38 1.10 -6.54 -2.78
CA ALA A 38 2.16 -6.18 -1.84
C ALA A 38 1.69 -5.02 -0.96
N LYS A 39 1.41 -5.29 0.31
CA LYS A 39 1.21 -4.25 1.32
C LYS A 39 2.56 -3.81 1.86
N ALA A 40 2.82 -2.51 1.84
CA ALA A 40 3.95 -1.93 2.53
C ALA A 40 3.58 -1.62 4.00
N VAL A 41 4.55 -1.77 4.88
CA VAL A 41 4.43 -1.41 6.30
C VAL A 41 4.89 0.03 6.46
N TYR A 42 4.00 0.88 6.95
CA TYR A 42 4.26 2.28 7.25
C TYR A 42 4.32 2.49 8.75
N ILE A 43 5.26 3.31 9.20
CA ILE A 43 5.39 3.73 10.58
C ILE A 43 5.14 5.23 10.61
N ILE A 44 4.05 5.66 11.21
CA ILE A 44 3.65 7.07 11.25
C ILE A 44 4.00 7.62 12.62
N ASP A 45 4.80 8.67 12.67
CA ASP A 45 5.15 9.42 13.88
C ASP A 45 4.54 10.83 13.78
N ASP A 46 3.65 11.16 14.72
CA ASP A 46 3.02 12.48 14.82
C ASP A 46 3.59 13.37 15.93
N GLY A 47 4.76 13.00 16.45
CA GLY A 47 5.46 13.67 17.55
C GLY A 47 4.96 13.28 18.94
N THR A 48 3.79 12.65 19.06
CA THR A 48 3.22 12.18 20.33
C THR A 48 3.07 10.67 20.35
N THR A 49 2.72 10.09 19.19
CA THR A 49 2.37 8.69 19.03
C THR A 49 2.99 8.11 17.77
N ARG A 50 3.42 6.86 17.86
CA ARG A 50 3.99 6.10 16.76
C ARG A 50 3.04 4.97 16.38
N THR A 51 2.49 5.02 15.17
CA THR A 51 1.44 4.12 14.70
C THR A 51 1.92 3.31 13.50
N THR A 52 1.83 1.99 13.55
CA THR A 52 2.16 1.13 12.42
C THR A 52 0.93 0.80 11.59
N VAL A 53 0.99 1.01 10.28
CA VAL A 53 -0.13 0.84 9.36
C VAL A 53 0.31 0.09 8.11
N GLU A 54 -0.43 -0.97 7.76
CA GLU A 54 -0.24 -1.64 6.48
C GLU A 54 -1.10 -1.00 5.39
N SER A 55 -0.46 -0.58 4.30
CA SER A 55 -1.19 -0.09 3.13
C SER A 55 -0.59 -0.54 1.81
N SER A 56 -1.46 -0.69 0.82
CA SER A 56 -1.09 -0.80 -0.59
C SER A 56 -0.98 0.59 -1.25
N ASP A 57 -1.36 1.65 -0.54
CA ASP A 57 -1.24 3.04 -1.01
C ASP A 57 0.20 3.53 -0.92
N TYR A 58 0.68 4.19 -1.97
CA TYR A 58 2.05 4.72 -2.02
C TYR A 58 2.17 6.16 -1.50
N ALA A 59 1.07 6.93 -1.51
CA ALA A 59 1.08 8.32 -1.10
C ALA A 59 1.02 8.42 0.44
N PRO A 60 2.00 9.09 1.11
CA PRO A 60 2.01 9.24 2.56
C PRO A 60 0.71 9.83 3.12
N SER A 61 0.13 10.82 2.45
CA SER A 61 -1.14 11.44 2.85
C SER A 61 -2.33 10.47 2.86
N SER A 62 -2.39 9.55 1.89
CA SER A 62 -3.42 8.50 1.85
C SER A 62 -3.25 7.51 2.99
N VAL A 63 -2.00 7.12 3.29
CA VAL A 63 -1.68 6.22 4.41
C VAL A 63 -2.06 6.85 5.75
N VAL A 64 -1.72 8.12 5.95
CA VAL A 64 -2.06 8.88 7.16
C VAL A 64 -3.58 9.03 7.32
N LYS A 65 -4.31 9.32 6.24
CA LYS A 65 -5.78 9.37 6.25
C LYS A 65 -6.40 8.01 6.59
N LYS A 66 -5.83 6.92 6.06
CA LYS A 66 -6.25 5.54 6.37
C LYS A 66 -5.99 5.16 7.83
N ALA A 67 -4.94 5.72 8.43
CA ALA A 67 -4.65 5.59 9.86
C ALA A 67 -5.63 6.34 10.75
N GLY A 68 -6.52 7.18 10.18
CA GLY A 68 -7.45 8.01 10.94
C GLY A 68 -6.79 9.23 11.59
N ILE A 69 -5.59 9.61 11.16
CA ILE A 69 -4.87 10.76 11.69
C ILE A 69 -5.31 12.01 10.92
N GLU A 70 -5.88 12.98 11.63
CA GLU A 70 -6.19 14.28 11.05
C GLU A 70 -4.92 15.10 10.86
N VAL A 71 -4.78 15.71 9.67
CA VAL A 71 -3.64 16.56 9.30
C VAL A 71 -4.16 17.93 8.94
N ALA A 72 -3.67 18.96 9.63
CA ALA A 72 -4.02 20.34 9.34
C ALA A 72 -3.26 20.85 8.09
N SER A 73 -3.76 21.90 7.46
CA SER A 73 -3.08 22.52 6.31
C SER A 73 -1.72 23.14 6.66
N SER A 74 -1.48 23.41 7.94
CA SER A 74 -0.21 23.90 8.48
C SER A 74 0.78 22.78 8.78
N ASP A 75 0.37 21.52 8.74
CA ASP A 75 1.24 20.40 9.08
C ASP A 75 2.09 19.99 7.87
N GLN A 76 3.32 19.56 8.14
CA GLN A 76 4.20 19.00 7.12
C GLN A 76 4.25 17.48 7.26
N ILE A 77 4.12 16.78 6.14
CA ILE A 77 4.27 15.32 6.06
C ILE A 77 5.57 15.04 5.30
N THR A 78 6.52 14.41 5.95
CA THR A 78 7.72 13.86 5.31
C THR A 78 7.68 12.34 5.37
N SER A 79 8.37 11.68 4.44
CA SER A 79 8.47 10.22 4.43
C SER A 79 9.84 9.77 4.02
N ASP A 80 10.42 8.86 4.80
CA ASP A 80 11.72 8.25 4.55
C ASP A 80 11.59 6.73 4.50
N ARG A 81 12.33 6.10 3.60
CA ARG A 81 12.31 4.65 3.44
C ARG A 81 13.51 4.04 4.17
N ASN A 82 13.24 3.13 5.08
CA ASN A 82 14.25 2.41 5.83
C ASN A 82 14.84 1.26 5.00
N GLU A 83 16.03 0.81 5.40
CA GLU A 83 16.75 -0.31 4.76
C GLU A 83 16.00 -1.64 4.87
N ASP A 84 15.15 -1.80 5.89
CA ASP A 84 14.30 -2.97 6.11
C ASP A 84 13.05 -3.00 5.21
N GLY A 85 12.86 -1.98 4.39
CA GLY A 85 11.73 -1.84 3.47
C GLY A 85 10.49 -1.18 4.08
N THR A 86 10.51 -0.85 5.38
CA THR A 86 9.48 -0.02 6.01
C THR A 86 9.58 1.42 5.53
N VAL A 87 8.45 2.14 5.57
CA VAL A 87 8.41 3.57 5.26
C VAL A 87 8.00 4.32 6.51
N GLU A 88 8.89 5.17 7.01
CA GLU A 88 8.61 6.07 8.11
C GLU A 88 7.98 7.35 7.59
N ILE A 89 6.84 7.73 8.13
CA ILE A 89 6.13 8.97 7.83
C ILE A 89 6.19 9.84 9.07
N LYS A 90 6.81 11.02 8.97
CA LYS A 90 6.84 12.00 10.06
C LYS A 90 5.84 13.11 9.77
N ILE A 91 4.99 13.43 10.75
CA ILE A 91 4.05 14.55 10.71
C ILE A 91 4.57 15.63 11.65
N THR A 92 5.09 16.72 11.09
CA THR A 92 5.51 17.88 11.87
C THR A 92 4.35 18.87 11.97
N ARG A 93 3.82 19.02 13.20
CA ARG A 93 2.67 19.90 13.46
C ARG A 93 3.07 21.36 13.37
N GLY A 94 2.34 22.13 12.57
CA GLY A 94 2.55 23.58 12.46
C GLY A 94 1.82 24.33 13.56
N GLN A 95 2.50 25.26 14.22
CA GLN A 95 1.92 26.11 15.26
C GLN A 95 2.14 27.59 14.96
N ASN A 96 1.12 28.39 15.23
CA ASN A 96 1.23 29.84 15.14
C ASN A 96 1.65 30.37 16.52
N VAL A 97 2.83 30.96 16.62
CA VAL A 97 3.41 31.37 17.88
C VAL A 97 3.55 32.88 17.95
N SER A 98 3.24 33.44 19.10
CA SER A 98 3.39 34.87 19.38
C SER A 98 4.63 35.13 20.21
N VAL A 99 5.57 35.93 19.68
CA VAL A 99 6.75 36.39 20.39
C VAL A 99 6.51 37.82 20.87
N ASN A 100 6.58 38.05 22.18
CA ASN A 100 6.55 39.40 22.74
C ASN A 100 7.99 39.92 22.89
N TYR A 101 8.33 40.95 22.14
CA TYR A 101 9.64 41.60 22.20
C TYR A 101 9.49 43.11 22.33
N MET A 102 10.03 43.67 23.41
CA MET A 102 10.04 45.12 23.68
C MET A 102 8.66 45.80 23.58
N GLY A 103 7.58 45.09 23.98
CA GLY A 103 6.22 45.61 23.95
C GLY A 103 5.49 45.46 22.60
N ALA A 104 6.13 44.85 21.60
CA ALA A 104 5.49 44.45 20.34
C ALA A 104 5.26 42.94 20.31
N THR A 105 4.08 42.51 19.84
CA THR A 105 3.76 41.10 19.61
C THR A 105 3.94 40.78 18.13
N LEU A 106 4.90 39.91 17.82
CA LEU A 106 5.04 39.31 16.49
C LEU A 106 4.37 37.95 16.47
N HIS A 107 3.65 37.64 15.41
CA HIS A 107 3.13 36.30 15.14
C HIS A 107 3.98 35.64 14.05
N THR A 108 4.45 34.41 14.31
CA THR A 108 5.22 33.62 13.35
C THR A 108 4.73 32.18 13.31
N TYR A 109 4.82 31.55 12.15
CA TYR A 109 4.62 30.10 12.03
C TYR A 109 5.91 29.38 12.38
N ALA A 110 5.82 28.39 13.27
CA ALA A 110 6.93 27.56 13.67
C ALA A 110 6.57 26.08 13.57
N HIS A 111 7.59 25.26 13.36
CA HIS A 111 7.52 23.80 13.24
C HIS A 111 8.58 23.20 14.18
N ASP A 112 8.21 22.24 15.03
CA ASP A 112 9.11 21.59 16.01
C ASP A 112 9.81 22.53 17.05
N GLU A 113 9.41 23.80 17.18
CA GLU A 113 10.03 24.75 18.12
C GLU A 113 9.25 24.85 19.45
N THR A 114 9.91 24.43 20.55
CA THR A 114 9.49 24.78 21.92
C THR A 114 9.95 26.20 22.21
N ILE A 115 9.03 27.16 22.33
CA ILE A 115 9.37 28.49 22.87
C ILE A 115 9.46 28.35 24.39
N ALA A 116 10.68 28.40 24.92
CA ALA A 116 10.98 28.45 26.35
C ALA A 116 11.24 29.90 26.79
#